data_AF-A0AB73TEV0-F1
#
_entry.id   AF-A0AB73TEV0-F1
#
_cell.length_a   1.000
_cell.length_b   1.000
_cell.length_c   1.000
_cell.angle_alpha   90.00
_cell.angle_beta   90.00
_cell.angle_gamma   90.00
#
_symmetry.space_group_name_H-M   'P 1'
#
loop_
_entity.id
_entity.type
_entity.pdbx_description
1 polymer ?
#
loop_
_entity_poly.entity_id
_entity_poly.type
_entity_poly.pdbx_seq_one_letter_code
_entity_poly.pdbx_strand_id
1 'polypeptide(L)' 'MAEYVVDSSGDSVAHGVDLIDGDEPAVRMIVHGDLPSTIDHDGRTWARTGDAEDQGEDAPPIAVYRLV' A
#
# COMPACT_ATOMS: atom_id res chain seq x y z
N MET A 1 7.40 24.72 21.86
CA MET A 1 6.08 24.11 21.67
C MET A 1 6.01 23.75 20.20
N ALA A 2 6.17 22.48 19.86
CA ALA A 2 6.05 22.02 18.48
C ALA A 2 4.55 21.83 18.21
N GLU A 3 4.00 22.62 17.31
CA GLU A 3 2.64 22.42 16.81
C GLU A 3 2.63 21.17 15.92
N TYR A 4 1.96 20.12 16.37
CA TYR A 4 1.73 18.94 15.56
C TYR A 4 0.44 19.21 14.78
N VAL A 5 0.57 19.60 13.52
CA VAL A 5 -0.58 19.72 12.62
C VAL A 5 -0.97 18.28 12.23
N VAL A 6 -1.91 17.71 12.98
CA VAL A 6 -2.66 16.54 12.52
C VAL A 6 -3.60 17.06 11.43
N ASP A 7 -3.23 16.79 10.18
CA ASP A 7 -4.17 16.93 9.07
C ASP A 7 -5.27 15.88 9.27
N SER A 8 -6.42 16.33 9.77
CA SER A 8 -7.62 15.52 9.95
C SER A 8 -8.48 15.55 8.70
N SER A 9 -7.89 15.29 7.54
CA SER A 9 -8.65 14.80 6.38
C SER A 9 -9.19 13.44 6.78
N GLY A 10 -10.51 13.35 6.98
CA GLY A 10 -11.23 12.28 7.69
C GLY A 10 -11.19 10.88 7.07
N ASP A 11 -10.23 10.58 6.22
CA ASP A 11 -9.88 9.23 5.80
C ASP A 11 -8.46 8.92 6.28
N SER A 12 -8.36 8.65 7.59
CA SER A 12 -7.09 8.42 8.28
C SER A 12 -6.51 7.03 8.03
N VAL A 13 -7.11 6.27 7.11
CA VAL A 13 -6.69 4.92 6.81
C VAL A 13 -5.58 4.98 5.76
N ALA A 14 -4.39 4.56 6.16
CA ALA A 14 -3.25 4.39 5.27
C ALA A 14 -2.86 2.92 5.25
N HIS A 15 -2.67 2.39 4.05
CA HIS A 15 -2.29 1.00 3.83
C HIS A 15 -0.92 0.93 3.15
N GLY A 16 -0.06 0.05 3.65
CA GLY A 16 1.12 -0.36 2.91
C GLY A 16 0.72 -1.27 1.75
N VAL A 17 1.33 -1.04 0.58
CA VAL A 17 1.16 -1.86 -0.60
C VAL A 17 2.52 -2.20 -1.21
N ASP A 18 2.71 -3.47 -1.56
CA ASP A 18 3.84 -3.94 -2.35
C ASP A 18 3.39 -4.32 -3.76
N LEU A 19 4.01 -3.69 -4.76
CA LEU A 19 3.88 -4.04 -6.16
C LEU A 19 5.00 -5.01 -6.51
N ILE A 20 4.63 -6.25 -6.87
CA ILE A 20 5.58 -7.32 -7.17
C ILE A 20 5.54 -7.62 -8.67
N ASP A 21 6.71 -7.60 -9.31
CA ASP A 21 6.90 -8.01 -10.70
C ASP A 21 7.88 -9.19 -10.76
N GLY A 22 7.33 -10.41 -10.69
CA GLY A 22 8.12 -11.63 -10.75
C GLY A 22 9.21 -11.69 -9.66
N ASP A 23 10.47 -11.64 -10.11
CA ASP A 23 11.68 -11.68 -9.26
C ASP A 23 12.31 -10.29 -9.08
N GLU A 24 11.74 -9.24 -9.70
CA GLU A 24 12.19 -7.86 -9.48
C GLU A 24 11.93 -7.41 -8.04
N PRO A 25 12.76 -6.51 -7.49
CA PRO A 25 12.54 -5.98 -6.15
C PRO A 25 11.17 -5.30 -6.06
N ALA A 26 10.44 -5.62 -4.99
CA ALA A 26 9.11 -5.06 -4.77
C ALA A 26 9.15 -3.53 -4.59
N VAL A 27 8.20 -2.83 -5.20
CA VAL A 27 8.00 -1.40 -5.00
C VAL A 27 6.99 -1.20 -3.87
N ARG A 28 7.44 -0.57 -2.78
CA ARG A 28 6.61 -0.29 -1.61
C ARG A 28 6.04 1.12 -1.66
N MET A 29 4.74 1.24 -1.47
CA MET A 29 4.01 2.51 -1.50
C MET A 29 2.92 2.55 -0.42
N ILE A 30 2.49 3.77 -0.09
CA ILE A 30 1.38 4.03 0.84
C ILE A 30 0.16 4.47 0.05
N VAL A 31 -0.96 3.79 0.25
CA VAL A 31 -2.26 4.13 -0.34
C VAL A 31 -3.16 4.67 0.78
N HIS A 32 -3.71 5.85 0.57
CA HIS A 32 -4.66 6.48 1.49
C HIS A 32 -6.10 6.15 1.07
N GLY A 33 -6.96 5.87 2.05
CA GLY A 33 -8.32 5.40 1.81
C GLY A 33 -8.40 3.91 1.54
N ASP A 34 -9.53 3.49 0.97
CA ASP A 34 -9.76 2.08 0.63
C ASP A 34 -8.78 1.57 -0.43
N LEU A 35 -8.30 0.33 -0.23
CA LEU A 35 -7.46 -0.35 -1.21
C LEU A 35 -8.27 -0.71 -2.47
N PRO A 36 -7.88 -0.19 -3.65
CA PRO A 36 -8.58 -0.51 -4.90
C PRO A 36 -8.35 -1.97 -5.33
N SER A 37 -9.08 -2.45 -6.34
CA SER A 37 -8.80 -3.77 -6.93
C SER A 37 -7.56 -3.78 -7.83
N THR A 38 -7.21 -2.61 -8.37
CA THR A 38 -6.08 -2.41 -9.27
C THR A 38 -5.39 -1.07 -8.98
N ILE A 39 -4.09 -1.00 -9.25
CA ILE A 39 -3.28 0.22 -9.11
C ILE A 39 -2.58 0.46 -10.45
N ASP A 40 -2.53 1.73 -10.88
CA ASP A 40 -1.71 2.19 -11.99
C ASP A 40 -0.54 3.02 -11.44
N HIS A 41 0.66 2.71 -11.91
CA HIS A 41 1.96 3.22 -11.44
C HIS A 41 2.99 2.92 -12.56
N ASP A 42 3.99 3.76 -12.79
CA ASP A 42 5.01 3.57 -13.84
C ASP A 42 4.51 3.11 -15.26
N GLY A 43 3.28 3.48 -15.63
CA GLY A 43 2.66 3.07 -16.91
C GLY A 43 2.25 1.59 -17.00
N ARG A 44 2.27 0.86 -15.88
CA ARG A 44 1.80 -0.51 -15.74
C ARG A 44 0.57 -0.56 -14.82
N THR A 45 -0.17 -1.66 -14.89
CA THR A 45 -1.33 -1.92 -14.03
C THR A 45 -1.07 -3.17 -13.20
N TRP A 46 -1.26 -3.08 -11.89
CA TRP A 46 -1.16 -4.21 -10.98
C TRP A 46 -2.53 -4.55 -10.40
N ALA A 47 -2.81 -5.83 -10.23
CA ALA A 47 -4.02 -6.36 -9.62
C ALA A 47 -3.76 -6.85 -8.20
N ARG A 48 -4.70 -6.57 -7.30
CA ARG A 48 -4.67 -7.05 -5.92
C ARG A 48 -4.76 -8.57 -5.90
N THR A 49 -3.84 -9.23 -5.19
CA THR A 49 -3.83 -10.71 -5.15
C THR A 49 -4.72 -11.27 -4.04
N GLY A 50 -5.02 -10.45 -3.03
CA GLY A 50 -5.69 -10.90 -1.80
C GLY A 50 -4.71 -11.38 -0.73
N ASP A 51 -3.42 -11.53 -1.08
CA ASP A 51 -2.35 -11.78 -0.13
C ASP A 51 -1.95 -10.48 0.59
N ALA A 52 -1.40 -10.64 1.79
CA ALA A 52 -0.77 -9.56 2.52
C ALA A 52 0.49 -10.06 3.24
N GLU A 53 1.56 -9.28 3.16
CA GLU A 53 2.81 -9.55 3.87
C GLU A 53 2.63 -9.17 5.34
N ASP A 54 2.89 -10.14 6.23
CA ASP A 54 2.93 -9.93 7.67
C ASP A 54 4.24 -9.19 8.04
N GLN A 55 4.11 -8.10 8.80
CA GLN A 55 5.22 -7.27 9.24
C GLN A 55 5.55 -7.47 10.73
N GLY A 56 4.97 -8.49 11.37
CA GLY A 56 5.02 -8.71 12.82
C GLY A 56 3.87 -8.06 13.60
N GLU A 57 3.75 -8.41 14.88
CA GLU A 57 2.57 -8.12 15.73
C GLU A 57 2.24 -6.62 15.92
N ASP A 58 3.22 -5.73 15.75
CA ASP A 58 3.07 -4.28 15.97
C ASP A 58 2.94 -3.47 14.66
N ALA A 59 2.93 -4.12 13.49
CA ALA A 59 2.88 -3.44 12.19
C ALA A 59 1.68 -3.89 11.36
N PRO A 60 0.98 -2.95 10.69
CA PRO A 60 -0.14 -3.32 9.84
C PRO A 60 0.35 -4.17 8.65
N PRO A 61 -0.45 -5.16 8.21
CA PRO A 61 -0.10 -5.99 7.07
C PRO A 61 -0.02 -5.15 5.79
N ILE A 62 0.84 -5.56 4.87
CA ILE A 62 1.07 -4.87 3.60
C ILE A 62 0.39 -5.65 2.49
N ALA A 63 -0.56 -5.02 1.78
CA ALA A 63 -1.29 -5.69 0.71
C ALA A 63 -0.40 -5.94 -0.50
N VAL A 64 -0.58 -7.09 -1.15
CA VAL A 64 0.22 -7.48 -2.32
C VAL A 64 -0.56 -7.27 -3.61
N TYR A 65 0.10 -6.66 -4.59
CA TYR A 65 -0.39 -6.52 -5.95
C TYR A 65 0.64 -7.09 -6.92
N ARG A 66 0.15 -7.72 -7.99
CA ARG A 66 1.00 -8.29 -9.04
C ARG A 66 0.64 -7.73 -10.40
N LEU A 67 1.64 -7.65 -11.27
CA LEU A 67 1.46 -7.19 -12.63
C LEU A 67 0.40 -8.06 -13.34
N VAL A 68 -0.50 -7.40 -14.08
CA VAL A 68 -1.54 -8.06 -14.89
C VAL A 68 -0.95 -8.72 -16.13
#